data_AF-A0A6I3MBG2-F1
#
_entry.id   AF-A0A6I3MBG2-F1
#
_cell.length_a   1.000
_cell.length_b   1.000
_cell.length_c   1.000
_cell.angle_alpha   90.00
_cell.angle_beta   90.00
_cell.angle_gamma   90.00
#
_symmetry.space_group_name_H-M   'P 1'
#
loop_
_entity.id
_entity.type
_entity.pdbx_description
1 polymer ?
#
loop_
_entity_poly.entity_id
_entity_poly.type
_entity_poly.pdbx_seq_one_letter_code
_entity_poly.pdbx_strand_id
1 'polypeptide(L)'
;MRAARTALVGVGLGLAAFGGFLVLTEIAPSRWLGIAVWVGAAILLHDGVVAPVVVAIGLGAARVRGRVGDRGVTIAQGALVVGAILTAITVPALVASTLGNPNPTILVGSYGIALAVIWAVLLVVAAIALRVSRTRLLRAERAARTK
;
A
#
# COMPACT_ATOMS: atom_id res chain seq x y z
N MET A 1 -15.14 4.81 -21.83
CA MET A 1 -13.71 5.22 -21.72
C MET A 1 -13.53 6.75 -21.71
N ARG A 2 -13.93 7.51 -22.74
CA ARG A 2 -13.74 8.98 -22.78
C ARG A 2 -14.47 9.72 -21.65
N ALA A 3 -15.76 9.44 -21.43
CA ALA A 3 -16.54 10.07 -20.36
C ALA A 3 -15.95 9.81 -18.97
N ALA A 4 -15.59 8.56 -18.66
CA ALA A 4 -14.94 8.21 -17.39
C ALA A 4 -13.58 8.90 -17.22
N ARG A 5 -12.76 8.96 -18.28
CA ARG A 5 -11.48 9.68 -18.24
C ARG A 5 -11.69 11.17 -17.98
N THR A 6 -12.61 11.82 -18.69
CA THR A 6 -12.93 13.23 -18.48
C THR A 6 -13.46 13.48 -17.08
N ALA A 7 -14.31 12.60 -16.56
CA ALA A 7 -14.81 12.67 -15.19
C ALA A 7 -13.67 12.58 -14.17
N LEU A 8 -12.77 11.60 -14.31
CA LEU A 8 -11.61 11.44 -13.41
C LEU A 8 -10.67 12.65 -13.45
N VAL A 9 -10.41 13.20 -14.64
CA VAL A 9 -9.61 14.43 -14.79
C VAL A 9 -10.31 15.60 -14.11
N GLY A 10 -11.61 15.79 -14.35
CA GLY A 10 -12.38 16.86 -13.72
C GLY A 10 -12.40 16.74 -12.19
N VAL A 11 -12.61 15.54 -11.66
CA VAL A 11 -12.55 15.27 -10.21
C VAL A 11 -11.17 15.55 -9.65
N GLY A 12 -10.11 15.06 -10.31
CA GLY A 12 -8.73 15.28 -9.85
C GLY A 12 -8.35 16.75 -9.81
N LEU A 13 -8.67 17.50 -10.87
CA LEU A 13 -8.44 18.94 -10.92
C LEU A 13 -9.29 19.69 -9.90
N GLY A 14 -10.56 19.30 -9.73
CA GLY A 14 -11.46 19.89 -8.74
C GLY A 14 -10.93 19.72 -7.31
N LEU A 15 -10.48 18.51 -6.96
CA LEU A 15 -9.89 18.24 -5.65
C LEU A 15 -8.56 18.99 -5.45
N ALA A 16 -7.72 19.09 -6.48
CA ALA A 16 -6.47 19.84 -6.41
C ALA A 16 -6.73 21.35 -6.21
N ALA A 17 -7.69 21.92 -6.95
CA ALA A 17 -8.08 23.32 -6.81
C ALA A 17 -8.69 23.59 -5.43
N PHE A 18 -9.56 22.69 -4.95
CA PHE A 18 -10.14 22.80 -3.61
C PHE A 18 -9.06 22.73 -2.51
N GLY A 19 -8.13 21.78 -2.60
CA GLY A 19 -7.00 21.70 -1.67
C GLY A 19 -6.13 22.96 -1.70
N GLY A 20 -5.84 23.50 -2.89
CA GLY A 20 -5.12 24.77 -3.05
C GLY A 20 -5.86 25.95 -2.43
N PHE A 21 -7.18 26.02 -2.62
CA PHE A 21 -8.03 27.04 -1.98
C PHE A 21 -7.91 26.98 -0.46
N LEU A 22 -8.05 25.80 0.16
CA LEU A 22 -7.92 25.63 1.61
C LEU A 22 -6.53 26.02 2.13
N VAL A 23 -5.45 25.71 1.39
CA VAL A 23 -4.09 26.12 1.77
C VAL A 23 -3.96 27.65 1.81
N LEU A 24 -4.64 28.36 0.91
CA LEU A 24 -4.58 29.82 0.83
C LEU A 24 -5.50 30.51 1.85
N THR A 25 -6.63 29.90 2.21
CA THR A 25 -7.65 30.54 3.07
C THR A 25 -7.60 30.10 4.52
N GLU A 26 -7.21 28.86 4.81
CA GLU A 26 -7.29 28.28 6.16
C GLU A 26 -5.92 28.01 6.80
N ILE A 27 -4.83 27.98 6.01
CA ILE A 27 -3.51 27.61 6.51
C ILE A 27 -2.57 28.82 6.54
N ALA A 28 -2.04 29.11 7.74
CA ALA A 28 -1.05 30.16 7.93
C ALA A 28 0.18 29.98 7.00
N PRO A 29 0.68 31.04 6.33
CA PRO A 29 1.80 30.96 5.39
C PRO A 29 3.08 30.33 5.97
N SER A 30 3.30 30.47 7.28
CA SER A 30 4.43 29.85 7.98
C SER A 30 4.45 28.31 7.89
N ARG A 31 3.32 27.67 7.57
CA ARG A 31 3.21 26.21 7.41
C ARG A 31 3.36 25.72 5.97
N TRP A 32 3.37 26.61 4.99
CA TRP A 32 3.39 26.23 3.57
C TRP A 32 4.65 25.44 3.20
N LEU A 33 5.81 25.80 3.76
CA LEU A 33 7.05 25.06 3.54
C LEU A 33 6.93 23.61 4.04
N GLY A 34 6.32 23.41 5.21
CA GLY A 34 6.07 22.06 5.74
C GLY A 34 5.17 21.24 4.84
N ILE A 35 4.13 21.84 4.26
CA ILE A 35 3.24 21.19 3.29
C ILE A 35 4.01 20.81 2.02
N ALA A 36 4.80 21.74 1.47
CA ALA A 36 5.59 21.50 0.27
C ALA A 36 6.60 20.36 0.48
N VAL A 37 7.29 20.33 1.62
CA VAL A 37 8.21 19.25 2.01
C VAL A 37 7.46 17.93 2.15
N TRP A 38 6.29 17.92 2.79
CA TRP A 38 5.49 16.70 2.96
C TRP A 38 5.02 16.13 1.63
N VAL A 39 4.47 16.97 0.73
CA VAL A 39 4.03 16.56 -0.60
C VAL A 39 5.22 16.05 -1.42
N GLY A 40 6.34 16.76 -1.41
CA GLY A 40 7.56 16.34 -2.11
C GLY A 40 8.09 14.99 -1.59
N ALA A 41 8.12 14.81 -0.27
CA ALA A 41 8.52 13.55 0.34
C ALA A 41 7.57 12.40 -0.01
N ALA A 42 6.26 12.64 -0.03
CA ALA A 42 5.26 11.66 -0.43
C ALA A 42 5.42 11.22 -1.90
N ILE A 43 5.66 12.16 -2.81
CA ILE A 43 5.94 11.87 -4.23
C ILE A 43 7.20 11.02 -4.35
N LEU A 44 8.30 11.45 -3.70
CA LEU A 44 9.57 10.73 -3.78
C LEU A 44 9.46 9.30 -3.22
N LEU A 45 8.76 9.13 -2.09
CA LEU A 45 8.51 7.81 -1.52
C LEU A 45 7.66 6.95 -2.47
N HIS A 46 6.60 7.52 -3.05
CA HIS A 46 5.71 6.79 -3.95
C HIS A 46 6.41 6.36 -5.24
N ASP A 47 7.00 7.31 -5.96
CA ASP A 47 7.56 7.06 -7.29
C ASP A 47 8.97 6.45 -7.22
N GLY A 48 9.75 6.84 -6.21
CA GLY A 48 11.12 6.36 -6.03
C GLY A 48 11.23 5.02 -5.32
N VAL A 49 10.24 4.65 -4.49
CA VAL A 49 10.30 3.41 -3.69
C VAL A 49 9.11 2.50 -3.95
N VAL A 50 7.89 2.98 -3.74
CA VAL A 50 6.69 2.13 -3.80
C VAL A 50 6.49 1.55 -5.20
N ALA A 51 6.50 2.39 -6.23
CA ALA A 51 6.29 1.93 -7.61
C ALA A 51 7.37 0.92 -8.08
N PRO A 52 8.69 1.16 -7.92
CA PRO A 52 9.72 0.19 -8.25
C PRO A 52 9.58 -1.14 -7.50
N VAL A 53 9.27 -1.09 -6.20
CA VAL A 53 9.07 -2.29 -5.37
C VAL A 53 7.86 -3.08 -5.88
N VAL A 54 6.75 -2.42 -6.17
CA VAL A 54 5.54 -3.07 -6.73
C VAL A 54 5.84 -3.71 -8.08
N VAL A 55 6.59 -3.04 -8.95
CA VAL A 55 7.02 -3.60 -10.24
C VAL A 55 7.92 -4.82 -10.04
N ALA A 56 8.92 -4.74 -9.16
CA ALA A 56 9.82 -5.85 -8.86
C ALA A 56 9.07 -7.07 -8.32
N ILE A 57 8.11 -6.86 -7.40
CA ILE A 57 7.21 -7.90 -6.88
C ILE A 57 6.37 -8.48 -8.03
N GLY A 58 5.85 -7.65 -8.92
CA GLY A 58 5.10 -8.08 -10.11
C GLY A 58 5.91 -8.98 -11.05
N LEU A 59 7.16 -8.61 -11.31
CA LEU A 59 8.09 -9.40 -12.13
C LEU A 59 8.50 -10.71 -11.45
N GLY A 60 8.70 -10.70 -10.13
CA GLY A 60 8.94 -11.91 -9.34
C GLY A 60 7.74 -12.85 -9.35
N ALA A 61 6.55 -12.30 -9.14
CA ALA A 61 5.27 -12.99 -9.20
C ALA A 61 5.05 -13.68 -10.56
N ALA A 62 5.34 -12.99 -11.68
CA ALA A 62 5.23 -13.55 -13.02
C ALA A 62 6.07 -14.83 -13.20
N ARG A 63 7.28 -14.89 -12.62
CA ARG A 63 8.17 -16.06 -12.70
C ARG A 63 7.68 -17.27 -11.92
N VAL A 64 6.88 -17.06 -10.87
CA VAL A 64 6.40 -18.16 -10.01
C VAL A 64 4.97 -18.58 -10.34
N ARG A 65 4.19 -17.78 -11.08
CA ARG A 65 2.78 -18.08 -11.44
C ARG A 65 2.55 -19.50 -11.93
N GLY A 66 3.38 -19.99 -12.86
CA GLY A 66 3.27 -21.35 -13.39
C GLY A 66 3.48 -22.47 -12.35
N ARG A 67 4.11 -22.17 -11.20
CA ARG A 67 4.39 -23.15 -10.13
C ARG A 67 3.42 -23.09 -8.96
N VAL A 68 2.81 -21.92 -8.71
CA VAL A 68 1.94 -21.68 -7.54
C VAL A 68 0.49 -21.37 -7.92
N GLY A 69 0.19 -21.09 -9.18
CA GLY A 69 -1.14 -20.73 -9.68
C GLY A 69 -1.49 -19.26 -9.44
N ASP A 70 -2.26 -18.68 -10.37
CA ASP A 70 -2.53 -17.23 -10.42
C ASP A 70 -3.23 -16.68 -9.18
N ARG A 71 -4.22 -17.42 -8.64
CA ARG A 71 -5.00 -16.95 -7.49
C ARG A 71 -4.13 -16.73 -6.25
N GLY A 72 -3.23 -17.67 -5.95
CA GLY A 72 -2.32 -17.55 -4.81
C GLY A 72 -1.38 -16.36 -4.95
N VAL A 73 -0.85 -16.14 -6.16
CA VAL A 73 0.03 -15.01 -6.45
C VAL A 73 -0.70 -13.68 -6.30
N THR A 74 -1.91 -13.53 -6.85
CA THR A 74 -2.69 -12.28 -6.75
C THR A 74 -3.02 -11.93 -5.30
N ILE A 75 -3.38 -12.91 -4.46
CA ILE A 75 -3.66 -12.67 -3.03
C ILE A 75 -2.38 -12.24 -2.30
N ALA A 76 -1.24 -12.90 -2.56
CA ALA A 76 0.03 -12.53 -1.96
C ALA A 76 0.49 -11.11 -2.35
N GLN A 77 0.26 -10.71 -3.62
CA GLN A 77 0.50 -9.34 -4.06
C GLN A 77 -0.40 -8.34 -3.35
N GLY A 78 -1.69 -8.65 -3.20
CA GLY A 78 -2.63 -7.82 -2.43
C GLY A 78 -2.18 -7.65 -0.98
N ALA A 79 -1.73 -8.72 -0.33
CA ALA A 79 -1.22 -8.66 1.04
C ALA A 79 0.02 -7.75 1.16
N LEU A 80 0.94 -7.81 0.20
CA LEU A 80 2.11 -6.93 0.15
C LEU A 80 1.73 -5.46 -0.04
N VAL A 81 0.79 -5.16 -0.95
CA VAL A 81 0.31 -3.79 -1.19
C VAL A 81 -0.36 -3.22 0.06
N VAL A 82 -1.23 -4.00 0.71
CA VAL A 82 -1.89 -3.59 1.96
C VAL A 82 -0.85 -3.34 3.05
N GLY A 83 0.11 -4.25 3.23
CA GLY A 83 1.19 -4.08 4.21
C GLY A 83 2.05 -2.84 3.96
N ALA A 84 2.37 -2.56 2.69
CA ALA A 84 3.12 -1.37 2.30
C ALA A 84 2.36 -0.07 2.61
N ILE A 85 1.06 0.00 2.29
CA ILE A 85 0.22 1.17 2.60
C ILE A 85 0.12 1.38 4.11
N LEU A 86 -0.15 0.32 4.87
CA LEU A 86 -0.22 0.41 6.33
C LEU A 86 1.11 0.82 6.94
N THR A 87 2.23 0.38 6.37
CA THR A 87 3.57 0.82 6.78
C THR A 87 3.76 2.31 6.50
N ALA A 88 3.39 2.80 5.31
CA ALA A 88 3.50 4.21 4.95
C ALA A 88 2.67 5.13 5.86
N ILE A 89 1.53 4.64 6.38
CA ILE A 89 0.68 5.37 7.34
C ILE A 89 1.24 5.27 8.77
N THR A 90 1.68 4.07 9.18
CA THR A 90 2.02 3.77 10.58
C THR A 90 3.42 4.22 10.95
N VAL A 91 4.39 4.21 10.02
CA VAL A 91 5.77 4.61 10.30
C VAL A 91 5.87 6.08 10.71
N PRO A 92 5.22 7.06 10.04
CA PRO A 92 5.19 8.44 10.52
C PRO A 92 4.62 8.57 11.94
N ALA A 93 3.56 7.83 12.27
CA ALA A 93 2.99 7.82 13.62
C ALA A 93 3.97 7.22 14.64
N LEU A 94 4.67 6.14 14.28
CA LEU A 94 5.69 5.53 15.13
C LEU A 94 6.84 6.51 15.39
N VAL A 95 7.36 7.21 14.37
CA VAL A 95 8.39 8.22 14.55
C VAL A 95 7.88 9.37 15.42
N ALA A 96 6.67 9.87 15.14
CA ALA A 96 6.07 10.94 15.92
C ALA A 96 5.89 10.56 17.41
N SER A 97 5.60 9.29 17.72
CA SER A 97 5.51 8.85 19.12
C SER A 97 6.82 8.94 19.90
N THR A 98 7.96 9.01 19.22
CA THR A 98 9.28 9.15 19.86
C THR A 98 9.67 10.59 20.16
N LEU A 99 9.01 11.58 19.54
CA LEU A 99 9.36 12.99 19.63
C LEU A 99 8.72 13.72 20.82
N GLY A 100 7.97 13.00 21.65
CA GLY A 100 7.16 13.56 22.73
C GLY A 100 5.80 14.06 22.24
N ASN A 101 4.78 13.96 23.10
CA ASN A 101 3.40 14.28 22.71
C ASN A 101 2.79 15.34 23.64
N PRO A 102 2.52 16.56 23.12
CA PRO A 102 1.86 17.61 23.90
C PRO A 102 0.38 17.32 24.22
N ASN A 103 -0.25 16.34 23.55
CA ASN A 103 -1.61 15.90 23.84
C ASN A 103 -1.66 14.37 24.12
N PRO A 104 -1.81 13.94 25.39
CA PRO A 104 -1.70 12.53 25.79
C PRO A 104 -2.78 11.60 25.22
N THR A 105 -3.80 12.14 24.54
CA THR A 105 -4.85 11.35 23.87
C THR A 105 -4.54 10.97 22.42
N ILE A 106 -3.51 11.56 21.83
CA ILE A 106 -3.01 11.21 20.49
C ILE A 106 -1.87 10.19 20.67
N LEU A 107 -1.57 9.36 19.67
CA LEU A 107 -0.44 8.43 19.69
C LEU A 107 -0.39 7.44 20.88
N VAL A 108 -1.56 7.03 21.38
CA VAL A 108 -1.68 6.19 22.60
C VAL A 108 -1.34 4.72 22.34
N GLY A 109 -1.41 4.27 21.08
CA GLY A 109 -1.25 2.88 20.70
C GLY A 109 0.21 2.47 20.49
N SER A 110 0.51 1.19 20.74
CA SER A 110 1.80 0.62 20.34
C SER A 110 1.84 0.36 18.83
N TYR A 111 2.18 1.39 18.07
CA TYR A 111 2.23 1.33 16.60
C TYR A 111 3.21 0.28 16.08
N GLY A 112 4.34 0.08 16.79
CA GLY A 112 5.31 -0.95 16.44
C GLY A 112 4.72 -2.36 16.56
N ILE A 113 4.01 -2.65 17.65
CA ILE A 113 3.33 -3.94 17.83
C ILE A 113 2.20 -4.11 16.83
N ALA A 114 1.37 -3.08 16.64
CA ALA A 114 0.28 -3.12 15.67
C ALA A 114 0.79 -3.41 14.23
N LEU A 115 1.89 -2.76 13.84
CA LEU A 115 2.52 -2.95 12.54
C LEU A 115 3.12 -4.36 12.40
N ALA A 116 3.78 -4.87 13.45
CA ALA A 116 4.31 -6.24 13.45
C ALA A 116 3.19 -7.29 13.34
N VAL A 117 2.11 -7.11 14.10
CA VAL A 117 0.95 -8.02 14.08
C VAL A 117 0.29 -8.03 12.70
N ILE A 118 0.08 -6.86 12.08
CA ILE A 118 -0.57 -6.84 10.76
C ILE A 118 0.31 -7.47 9.69
N TRP A 119 1.63 -7.25 9.72
CA TRP A 119 2.55 -7.93 8.82
C TRP A 119 2.54 -9.45 9.04
N ALA A 120 2.53 -9.92 10.29
CA ALA A 120 2.42 -11.34 10.60
C ALA A 120 1.14 -11.95 10.01
N VAL A 121 -0.01 -11.29 10.19
CA VAL A 121 -1.30 -11.73 9.63
C VAL A 121 -1.24 -11.77 8.10
N LEU A 122 -0.73 -10.72 7.46
CA LEU A 122 -0.63 -10.64 5.99
C LEU A 122 0.30 -11.71 5.41
N LEU A 123 1.42 -11.99 6.07
CA LEU A 123 2.34 -13.06 5.68
C LEU A 123 1.69 -14.44 5.82
N VAL A 124 0.94 -14.68 6.90
CA VAL A 124 0.19 -15.93 7.09
C VAL A 124 -0.86 -16.10 5.99
N VAL A 125 -1.64 -15.05 5.69
CA VAL A 125 -2.64 -15.07 4.62
C VAL A 125 -1.99 -15.36 3.26
N ALA A 126 -0.89 -14.68 2.93
CA ALA A 126 -0.16 -14.90 1.69
C ALA A 126 0.38 -16.34 1.59
N ALA A 127 0.98 -16.87 2.67
CA ALA A 127 1.50 -18.23 2.72
C ALA A 127 0.39 -19.29 2.53
N ILE A 128 -0.75 -19.11 3.19
CA ILE A 128 -1.92 -19.99 3.04
C ILE A 128 -2.43 -19.93 1.59
N ALA A 129 -2.60 -18.74 1.02
CA ALA A 129 -3.09 -18.57 -0.34
C ALA A 129 -2.18 -19.24 -1.37
N LEU A 130 -0.86 -19.06 -1.25
CA LEU A 130 0.13 -19.72 -2.12
C LEU A 130 0.09 -21.24 -1.97
N ARG A 131 0.02 -21.76 -0.74
CA ARG A 131 -0.04 -23.21 -0.49
C ARG A 131 -1.33 -23.84 -1.05
N VAL A 132 -2.47 -23.20 -0.82
CA VAL A 132 -3.77 -23.67 -1.34
C VAL A 132 -3.80 -23.62 -2.87
N SER A 133 -3.28 -22.56 -3.48
CA SER A 133 -3.23 -22.44 -4.93
C SER A 133 -2.32 -23.50 -5.57
N ARG A 134 -1.12 -23.73 -5.00
CA ARG A 134 -0.19 -24.77 -5.47
C ARG A 134 -0.78 -26.17 -5.36
N THR A 135 -1.42 -26.49 -4.24
CA THR A 135 -2.03 -27.83 -4.05
C THR A 135 -3.17 -28.08 -5.03
N ARG A 136 -3.97 -27.05 -5.35
CA ARG A 136 -5.01 -27.15 -6.39
C ARG A 136 -4.44 -27.35 -7.78
N LEU A 137 -3.37 -26.62 -8.13
CA LEU A 137 -2.67 -26.77 -9.41
C LEU A 137 -2.14 -28.20 -9.59
N LEU A 138 -1.42 -28.73 -8.60
CA LEU A 138 -0.89 -30.09 -8.63
C LEU A 138 -1.99 -31.16 -8.72
N ARG A 139 -3.13 -30.95 -8.06
CA ARG A 139 -4.28 -31.86 -8.17
C ARG A 139 -4.88 -31.87 -9.57
N ALA A 140 -5.00 -30.70 -10.21
CA ALA A 140 -5.50 -30.59 -11.57
C ALA A 140 -4.56 -31.28 -12.58
N GLU A 141 -3.25 -31.09 -12.46
CA GLU A 141 -2.26 -31.76 -13.31
C GLU A 141 -2.27 -33.28 -13.17
N ARG A 142 -2.52 -33.81 -11.96
CA ARG A 142 -2.63 -35.26 -11.73
C ARG A 142 -3.89 -35.83 -12.39
N ALA A 143 -5.04 -35.18 -12.21
CA ALA A 143 -6.30 -35.60 -12.81
C ALA A 143 -6.28 -35.59 -14.34
N ALA A 144 -5.49 -34.70 -14.94
CA ALA A 144 -5.30 -34.64 -16.40
C ALA A 144 -4.42 -35.78 -16.95
N ARG A 145 -3.53 -36.37 -16.14
CA ARG A 145 -2.68 -37.50 -16.56
C ARG A 145 -3.36 -38.86 -16.45
N THR A 146 -4.41 -38.96 -15.65
CA THR A 146 -5.18 -40.19 -15.44
C THR A 146 -6.34 -40.38 -16.42
N LYS A 147 -6.59 -39.40 -17.29
CA LYS A 147 -7.53 -39.46 -18.40
C LYS A 147 -6.77 -39.67 -19.70
#